data_AF-A0A3E2NNY4-F1
#
_entry.id   AF-A0A3E2NNY4-F1
#
_cell.length_a   1.000
_cell.length_b   1.000
_cell.length_c   1.000
_cell.angle_alpha   90.00
_cell.angle_beta   90.00
_cell.angle_gamma   90.00
#
_symmetry.space_group_name_H-M   'P 1'
#
loop_
_entity.id
_entity.type
_entity.pdbx_description
1 polymer ?
#
loop_
_entity_poly.entity_id
_entity_poly.type
_entity_poly.pdbx_seq_one_letter_code
_entity_poly.pdbx_strand_id
1 'polypeptide(L)'
;MDTAFLKFSAGQLLAELFVQVHLSFKQHHMSHAPIDTELEAELQEVYLQATLWLQDISFLETETHFFRSLIDRYELAAANGQPRPFEELVSTQQERLQTLKAKIPEFLAFVEPYLGDLKKPMHLDFLNRYNMLQKELSGLFAAVRATKKELFDYTERLLPTSK
;
A
#
# COMPACT_ATOMS: atom_id res chain seq x y z
N MET A 1 12.21 23.31 14.63
CA MET A 1 11.10 22.42 15.03
C MET A 1 10.55 21.78 13.76
N ASP A 2 10.96 20.54 13.49
CA ASP A 2 10.75 19.85 12.22
C ASP A 2 9.36 19.22 12.11
N THR A 3 8.55 19.74 11.19
CA THR A 3 7.27 19.17 10.76
C THR A 3 7.42 17.85 10.00
N ALA A 4 8.64 17.46 9.63
CA ALA A 4 8.94 16.18 8.98
C ALA A 4 8.92 14.99 9.95
N PHE A 5 9.27 15.20 11.23
CA PHE A 5 9.29 14.13 12.24
C PHE A 5 7.88 13.74 12.72
N LEU A 6 6.93 14.67 12.66
CA LEU A 6 5.52 14.44 13.03
C LEU A 6 4.75 13.60 12.00
N LYS A 7 5.14 13.62 10.72
CA LYS A 7 4.46 12.82 9.67
C LYS A 7 4.88 11.35 9.66
N PHE A 8 6.09 11.05 10.17
CA PHE A 8 6.60 9.67 10.30
C PHE A 8 5.80 8.87 11.37
N SER A 9 5.26 9.56 12.37
CA SER A 9 4.45 8.98 13.45
C SER A 9 3.03 8.57 13.01
N ALA A 10 2.41 9.28 12.06
CA ALA A 10 1.02 9.05 11.69
C ALA A 10 0.79 7.70 10.98
N GLY A 11 1.69 7.29 10.08
CA GLY A 11 1.59 6.00 9.39
C GLY A 11 1.80 4.80 10.31
N GLN A 12 2.63 4.97 11.35
CA GLN A 12 2.89 3.93 12.35
C GLN A 12 1.75 3.83 13.36
N LEU A 13 1.17 4.97 13.77
CA LEU A 13 -0.04 5.02 14.60
C LEU A 13 -1.26 4.41 13.90
N LEU A 14 -1.41 4.58 12.58
CA LEU A 14 -2.51 3.96 11.83
C LEU A 14 -2.34 2.43 11.74
N ALA A 15 -1.12 1.93 11.58
CA ALA A 15 -0.84 0.49 11.61
C ALA A 15 -1.08 -0.12 13.00
N GLU A 16 -0.73 0.59 14.07
CA GLU A 16 -0.97 0.17 15.46
C GLU A 16 -2.46 0.21 15.82
N LEU A 17 -3.19 1.27 15.43
CA LEU A 17 -4.65 1.35 15.55
C LEU A 17 -5.35 0.23 14.79
N PHE A 18 -4.86 -0.13 13.60
CA PHE A 18 -5.38 -1.23 12.80
C PHE A 18 -5.20 -2.59 13.51
N VAL A 19 -4.03 -2.85 14.08
CA VAL A 19 -3.77 -4.07 14.87
C VAL A 19 -4.62 -4.11 16.15
N GLN A 20 -4.78 -2.98 16.82
CA GLN A 20 -5.57 -2.87 18.06
C GLN A 20 -7.07 -3.11 17.80
N VAL A 21 -7.63 -2.51 16.75
CA VAL A 21 -9.03 -2.71 16.34
C VAL A 21 -9.26 -4.16 15.90
N HIS A 22 -8.33 -4.75 15.15
CA HIS A 22 -8.40 -6.15 14.70
C HIS A 22 -8.38 -7.15 15.87
N LEU A 23 -7.59 -6.89 16.92
CA LEU A 23 -7.55 -7.73 18.12
C LEU A 23 -8.82 -7.63 18.98
N SER A 24 -9.41 -6.43 19.10
CA SER A 24 -10.66 -6.23 19.84
C SER A 24 -11.88 -6.86 19.15
N PHE A 25 -11.91 -6.89 17.82
CA PHE A 25 -13.00 -7.51 17.06
C PHE A 25 -13.00 -9.04 17.21
N LYS A 26 -11.82 -9.68 17.14
CA LYS A 26 -11.67 -11.14 17.35
C LYS A 26 -12.06 -11.61 18.75
N GLN A 27 -11.87 -10.77 19.78
CA GLN A 27 -12.19 -11.14 21.16
C GLN A 27 -13.69 -11.07 21.51
N HIS A 28 -14.51 -10.36 20.72
CA HIS A 28 -15.95 -10.21 21.01
C HIS A 28 -16.88 -11.19 20.29
N HIS A 29 -16.40 -11.92 19.27
CA HIS A 29 -17.26 -12.79 18.44
C HIS A 29 -17.06 -14.30 18.60
N MET A 30 -16.10 -14.78 19.41
CA MET A 30 -15.89 -16.22 19.63
C MET A 30 -16.88 -16.87 20.63
N SER A 31 -18.17 -16.65 20.45
CA SER A 31 -19.22 -17.39 21.15
C SER A 31 -20.34 -17.78 20.18
N HIS A 32 -20.16 -18.90 19.48
CA HIS A 32 -21.18 -19.65 18.74
C HIS A 32 -22.02 -18.87 17.72
N ALA A 33 -21.38 -18.27 16.72
CA ALA A 33 -22.08 -17.78 15.53
C ALA A 33 -22.21 -18.92 14.49
N PRO A 34 -23.33 -19.05 13.76
CA PRO A 34 -23.49 -20.05 12.70
C PRO A 34 -22.50 -19.81 11.54
N ILE A 35 -22.07 -20.87 10.86
CA ILE A 35 -21.03 -20.85 9.80
C ILE A 35 -21.28 -19.77 8.72
N ASP A 36 -22.54 -19.53 8.38
CA ASP A 36 -22.92 -18.48 7.41
C ASP A 36 -22.57 -17.06 7.87
N THR A 37 -22.60 -16.80 9.18
CA THR A 37 -22.23 -15.48 9.73
C THR A 37 -20.73 -15.27 9.82
N GLU A 38 -19.94 -16.34 9.94
CA GLU A 38 -18.48 -16.27 9.96
C GLU A 38 -17.93 -15.98 8.55
N LEU A 39 -18.44 -16.70 7.53
CA LEU A 39 -18.07 -16.46 6.14
C LEU A 39 -18.46 -15.04 5.67
N GLU A 40 -19.64 -14.56 6.08
CA GLU A 40 -20.07 -13.19 5.77
C GLU A 40 -19.14 -12.16 6.42
N ALA A 41 -18.74 -12.37 7.68
CA ALA A 41 -17.78 -11.50 8.35
C ALA A 41 -16.41 -11.49 7.64
N GLU A 42 -15.88 -12.65 7.25
CA GLU A 42 -14.63 -12.75 6.50
C GLU A 42 -14.69 -12.01 5.15
N LEU A 43 -15.81 -12.12 4.43
CA LEU A 43 -16.01 -11.39 3.18
C LEU A 43 -16.09 -9.88 3.38
N GLN A 44 -16.77 -9.43 4.43
CA GLN A 44 -16.80 -8.01 4.81
C GLN A 44 -15.41 -7.49 5.17
N GLU A 45 -14.60 -8.29 5.89
CA GLU A 45 -13.21 -7.96 6.19
C GLU A 45 -12.37 -7.82 4.91
N VAL A 46 -12.50 -8.76 3.96
CA VAL A 46 -11.80 -8.68 2.67
C VAL A 46 -12.20 -7.43 1.89
N TYR A 47 -13.49 -7.12 1.83
CA TYR A 47 -13.99 -5.94 1.14
C TYR A 47 -13.48 -4.64 1.79
N LEU A 48 -13.50 -4.56 3.11
CA LEU A 48 -12.96 -3.43 3.86
C LEU A 48 -11.46 -3.27 3.61
N GLN A 49 -10.71 -4.38 3.66
CA GLN A 49 -9.27 -4.38 3.41
C GLN A 49 -8.93 -3.92 1.99
N ALA A 50 -9.68 -4.37 0.98
CA ALA A 50 -9.50 -3.91 -0.39
C ALA A 50 -9.87 -2.44 -0.58
N THR A 51 -10.84 -1.94 0.17
CA THR A 51 -11.18 -0.50 0.20
C THR A 51 -10.03 0.31 0.80
N LEU A 52 -9.40 -0.18 1.88
CA LEU A 52 -8.22 0.45 2.48
C LEU A 52 -7.03 0.49 1.51
N TRP A 53 -6.88 -0.51 0.64
CA TRP A 53 -5.83 -0.49 -0.38
C TRP A 53 -5.95 0.70 -1.34
N LEU A 54 -7.13 1.30 -1.55
CA LEU A 54 -7.26 2.53 -2.35
C LEU A 54 -6.57 3.73 -1.68
N GLN A 55 -6.60 3.77 -0.34
CA GLN A 55 -5.87 4.79 0.42
C GLN A 55 -4.36 4.54 0.35
N ASP A 56 -3.96 3.28 0.45
CA ASP A 56 -2.56 2.88 0.29
C ASP A 56 -2.01 3.28 -1.09
N ILE A 57 -2.78 3.07 -2.16
CA ILE A 57 -2.41 3.51 -3.52
C ILE A 57 -2.25 5.03 -3.57
N SER A 58 -3.18 5.78 -2.98
CA SER A 58 -3.12 7.25 -2.94
C SER A 58 -1.87 7.75 -2.19
N PHE A 59 -1.50 7.06 -1.11
CA PHE A 59 -0.26 7.31 -0.38
C PHE A 59 0.97 7.05 -1.26
N LEU A 60 1.03 5.89 -1.93
CA LEU A 60 2.14 5.54 -2.83
C LEU A 60 2.26 6.49 -4.04
N GLU A 61 1.15 7.04 -4.54
CA GLU A 61 1.17 8.08 -5.58
C GLU A 61 1.89 9.32 -5.07
N THR A 62 1.50 9.79 -3.88
CA THR A 62 2.14 10.95 -3.25
C THR A 62 3.63 10.69 -3.01
N GLU A 63 3.98 9.50 -2.54
CA GLU A 63 5.37 9.12 -2.23
C GLU A 63 6.25 9.04 -3.49
N THR A 64 5.75 8.43 -4.57
CA THR A 64 6.50 8.33 -5.84
C THR A 64 6.65 9.70 -6.53
N HIS A 65 5.65 10.57 -6.43
CA HIS A 65 5.79 11.97 -6.87
C HIS A 65 6.83 12.74 -6.06
N PHE A 66 6.89 12.50 -4.74
CA PHE A 66 7.92 13.08 -3.89
C PHE A 66 9.32 12.61 -4.31
N PHE A 67 9.52 11.33 -4.62
CA PHE A 67 10.80 10.82 -5.11
C PHE A 67 11.24 11.49 -6.41
N ARG A 68 10.34 11.64 -7.39
CA ARG A 68 10.66 12.35 -8.63
C ARG A 68 11.05 13.80 -8.36
N SER A 69 10.33 14.48 -7.47
CA SER A 69 10.67 15.84 -7.05
C SER A 69 12.06 15.95 -6.41
N LEU A 70 12.48 14.94 -5.64
CA LEU A 70 13.84 14.88 -5.06
C LEU A 70 14.90 14.64 -6.14
N ILE A 71 14.63 13.73 -7.07
CA ILE A 71 15.53 13.42 -8.19
C ILE A 71 15.80 14.68 -9.01
N ASP A 72 14.74 15.40 -9.36
CA ASP A 72 14.82 16.64 -10.14
C ASP A 72 15.58 17.74 -9.36
N ARG A 73 15.25 17.92 -8.08
CA ARG A 73 15.81 19.01 -7.25
C ARG A 73 17.31 18.88 -6.99
N TYR A 74 17.77 17.67 -6.72
CA TYR A 74 19.19 17.41 -6.42
C TYR A 74 19.98 17.01 -7.67
N GLU A 75 19.41 17.22 -8.87
CA GLU A 75 19.97 16.83 -10.16
C GLU A 75 20.51 15.38 -10.12
N LEU A 76 19.76 14.51 -9.42
CA LEU A 76 20.13 13.12 -9.27
C LEU A 76 20.04 12.37 -10.60
N ALA A 77 19.41 12.96 -11.60
CA ALA A 77 19.16 12.41 -12.93
C ALA A 77 20.42 12.00 -13.70
N ALA A 78 21.54 12.73 -13.58
CA ALA A 78 22.79 12.32 -14.24
C ALA A 78 24.00 13.06 -13.66
N ALA A 79 24.88 12.33 -12.98
CA ALA A 79 26.27 12.78 -12.88
C ALA A 79 27.04 12.09 -14.03
N ASN A 80 27.62 12.89 -14.93
CA ASN A 80 28.50 12.41 -16.02
C ASN A 80 27.85 11.56 -17.12
N GLY A 81 26.57 11.80 -17.45
CA GLY A 81 25.93 11.17 -18.63
C GLY A 81 25.59 9.68 -18.49
N GLN A 82 25.72 9.12 -17.28
CA GLN A 82 25.20 7.79 -16.95
C GLN A 82 23.82 7.99 -16.28
N PRO A 83 22.73 7.40 -16.81
CA PRO A 83 21.43 7.46 -16.15
C PRO A 83 21.55 6.80 -14.78
N ARG A 84 21.21 7.53 -13.72
CA ARG A 84 21.22 6.94 -12.38
C ARG A 84 20.02 5.99 -12.23
N PRO A 85 20.17 4.91 -11.44
CA PRO A 85 19.15 3.86 -11.33
C PRO A 85 17.79 4.36 -10.79
N PHE A 86 17.74 5.53 -10.14
CA PHE A 86 16.53 6.00 -9.47
C PHE A 86 15.39 6.38 -10.42
N GLU A 87 15.68 6.94 -11.61
CA GLU A 87 14.61 7.30 -12.55
C GLU A 87 13.86 6.08 -13.06
N GLU A 88 14.60 5.04 -13.44
CA GLU A 88 14.04 3.77 -13.92
C GLU A 88 13.29 3.04 -12.79
N LEU A 89 13.84 3.02 -11.58
CA LEU A 89 13.18 2.44 -10.41
C LEU A 89 11.85 3.14 -10.10
N VAL A 90 11.84 4.48 -10.05
CA VAL A 90 10.63 5.26 -9.76
C VAL A 90 9.62 5.11 -10.91
N SER A 91 10.06 5.09 -12.16
CA SER A 91 9.17 4.86 -13.31
C SER A 91 8.50 3.49 -13.26
N THR A 92 9.28 2.44 -12.97
CA THR A 92 8.76 1.07 -12.81
C THR A 92 7.74 0.99 -11.68
N GLN A 93 7.98 1.69 -10.57
CA GLN A 93 7.03 1.75 -9.45
C GLN A 93 5.74 2.48 -9.84
N GLN A 94 5.82 3.56 -10.61
CA GLN A 94 4.66 4.29 -11.11
C GLN A 94 3.80 3.45 -12.07
N GLU A 95 4.41 2.70 -12.98
CA GLU A 95 3.68 1.80 -13.89
C GLU A 95 2.91 0.70 -13.12
N ARG A 96 3.57 0.09 -12.13
CA ARG A 96 2.94 -0.89 -11.23
C ARG A 96 1.80 -0.28 -10.42
N LEU A 97 1.98 0.96 -9.97
CA LEU A 97 0.97 1.71 -9.22
C LEU A 97 -0.27 1.98 -10.07
N GLN A 98 -0.10 2.43 -11.32
CA GLN A 98 -1.22 2.63 -12.26
C GLN A 98 -1.98 1.32 -12.53
N THR A 99 -1.24 0.21 -12.66
CA THR A 99 -1.84 -1.11 -12.82
C THR A 99 -2.70 -1.48 -11.61
N LEU A 100 -2.19 -1.32 -10.38
CA LEU A 100 -2.93 -1.63 -9.16
C LEU A 100 -4.14 -0.72 -8.94
N LYS A 101 -4.03 0.56 -9.33
CA LYS A 101 -5.12 1.54 -9.27
C LYS A 101 -6.33 1.12 -10.10
N ALA A 102 -6.13 0.39 -11.20
CA ALA A 102 -7.21 -0.20 -11.98
C ALA A 102 -7.73 -1.52 -11.39
N LYS A 103 -6.82 -2.42 -10.97
CA LYS A 103 -7.21 -3.76 -10.51
C LYS A 103 -7.97 -3.77 -9.17
N ILE A 104 -7.69 -2.84 -8.24
CA ILE A 104 -8.36 -2.82 -6.93
C ILE A 104 -9.86 -2.52 -7.05
N PRO A 105 -10.29 -1.48 -7.80
CA PRO A 105 -11.71 -1.27 -8.09
C PRO A 105 -12.39 -2.45 -8.79
N GLU A 106 -11.71 -3.10 -9.74
CA GLU A 106 -12.23 -4.30 -10.41
C GLU A 106 -12.46 -5.45 -9.41
N PHE A 107 -11.55 -5.61 -8.45
CA PHE A 107 -11.70 -6.60 -7.39
C PHE A 107 -12.85 -6.25 -6.45
N LEU A 108 -13.01 -4.98 -6.05
CA LEU A 108 -14.14 -4.55 -5.22
C LEU A 108 -15.49 -4.85 -5.90
N ALA A 109 -15.63 -4.52 -7.18
CA ALA A 109 -16.82 -4.84 -7.97
C ALA A 109 -17.06 -6.35 -8.13
N PHE A 110 -15.98 -7.15 -8.11
CA PHE A 110 -16.07 -8.61 -8.11
C PHE A 110 -16.52 -9.18 -6.75
N VAL A 111 -16.12 -8.56 -5.63
CA VAL A 111 -16.46 -9.01 -4.27
C VAL A 111 -17.86 -8.59 -3.84
N GLU A 112 -18.31 -7.40 -4.25
CA GLU A 112 -19.59 -6.80 -3.86
C GLU A 112 -20.81 -7.75 -3.97
N PRO A 113 -20.95 -8.60 -5.01
CA PRO A 113 -22.09 -9.53 -5.12
C PRO A 113 -22.12 -10.69 -4.11
N TYR A 114 -21.03 -10.92 -3.36
CA TYR A 114 -20.98 -11.95 -2.30
C TYR A 114 -21.37 -11.40 -0.93
N LEU A 115 -21.56 -10.08 -0.81
CA LEU A 115 -21.93 -9.42 0.44
C LEU A 115 -23.45 -9.28 0.57
N GLY A 116 -23.96 -9.37 1.80
CA GLY A 116 -25.37 -9.17 2.13
C GLY A 116 -26.31 -10.19 1.45
N ASP A 117 -27.52 -9.73 1.11
CA ASP A 117 -28.61 -10.60 0.63
C ASP A 117 -28.40 -11.18 -0.78
N LEU A 118 -27.37 -10.73 -1.51
CA LEU A 118 -27.11 -11.19 -2.88
C LEU A 118 -26.59 -12.64 -2.93
N LYS A 119 -25.98 -13.13 -1.84
CA LYS A 119 -25.46 -14.51 -1.56
C LYS A 119 -25.23 -15.39 -2.80
N LYS A 120 -24.52 -14.87 -3.80
CA LYS A 120 -24.17 -15.65 -4.98
C LYS A 120 -23.17 -16.73 -4.57
N PRO A 121 -23.20 -17.92 -5.18
CA PRO A 121 -22.17 -18.92 -4.95
C PRO A 121 -20.80 -18.31 -5.28
N MET A 122 -19.87 -18.44 -4.33
CA MET A 122 -18.54 -17.84 -4.44
C MET A 122 -17.78 -18.45 -5.61
N HIS A 123 -17.21 -17.60 -6.45
CA HIS A 123 -16.39 -18.06 -7.57
C HIS A 123 -15.05 -18.60 -7.05
N LEU A 124 -14.58 -19.73 -7.58
CA LEU A 124 -13.32 -20.40 -7.16
C LEU A 124 -12.09 -19.49 -7.28
N ASP A 125 -12.14 -18.49 -8.16
CA ASP A 125 -11.05 -17.54 -8.38
C ASP A 125 -10.91 -16.47 -7.30
N PHE A 126 -11.82 -16.39 -6.32
CA PHE A 126 -11.82 -15.35 -5.30
C PHE A 126 -10.49 -15.25 -4.56
N LEU A 127 -10.04 -16.36 -3.98
CA LEU A 127 -8.80 -16.41 -3.20
C LEU A 127 -7.57 -16.10 -4.06
N ASN A 128 -7.58 -16.55 -5.33
CA ASN A 128 -6.49 -16.27 -6.24
C ASN A 128 -6.38 -14.77 -6.56
N ARG A 129 -7.51 -14.12 -6.88
CA ARG A 129 -7.55 -12.67 -7.15
C ARG A 129 -7.11 -11.86 -5.94
N TYR A 130 -7.62 -12.20 -4.76
CA TYR A 130 -7.24 -11.55 -3.51
C TYR A 130 -5.75 -11.68 -3.22
N ASN A 131 -5.22 -12.91 -3.22
CA ASN A 131 -3.81 -13.19 -2.90
C ASN A 131 -2.85 -12.54 -3.91
N MET A 132 -3.22 -12.53 -5.20
CA MET A 132 -2.43 -11.88 -6.23
C MET A 132 -2.34 -10.37 -5.99
N LEU A 133 -3.46 -9.71 -5.71
CA LEU A 133 -3.49 -8.28 -5.40
C LEU A 133 -2.72 -7.93 -4.13
N GLN A 134 -2.93 -8.69 -3.06
CA GLN A 134 -2.21 -8.48 -1.80
C GLN A 134 -0.69 -8.62 -1.99
N LYS A 135 -0.25 -9.61 -2.78
CA LYS A 135 1.16 -9.84 -3.10
C LYS A 135 1.74 -8.71 -3.96
N GLU A 136 1.03 -8.28 -5.00
CA GLU A 136 1.47 -7.19 -5.87
C GLU A 136 1.62 -5.88 -5.09
N LEU A 137 0.65 -5.54 -4.23
CA LEU A 137 0.67 -4.35 -3.39
C LEU A 137 1.81 -4.40 -2.36
N SER A 138 1.96 -5.53 -1.66
CA SER A 138 3.04 -5.73 -0.68
C SER A 138 4.41 -5.61 -1.35
N GLY A 139 4.57 -6.18 -2.55
CA GLY A 139 5.79 -6.06 -3.34
C GLY A 139 6.05 -4.63 -3.82
N LEU A 140 5.01 -3.82 -4.08
CA LEU A 140 5.18 -2.42 -4.45
C LEU A 140 5.62 -1.59 -3.24
N PHE A 141 5.01 -1.78 -2.07
CA PHE A 141 5.43 -1.13 -0.83
C PHE A 141 6.89 -1.44 -0.49
N ALA A 142 7.31 -2.70 -0.60
CA ALA A 142 8.69 -3.09 -0.36
C ALA A 142 9.66 -2.37 -1.29
N ALA A 143 9.33 -2.29 -2.59
CA ALA A 143 10.14 -1.58 -3.58
C ALA A 143 10.22 -0.06 -3.28
N VAL A 144 9.08 0.58 -3.01
CA VAL A 144 9.03 2.02 -2.67
C VAL A 144 9.82 2.32 -1.40
N ARG A 145 9.73 1.47 -0.36
CA ARG A 145 10.54 1.62 0.86
C ARG A 145 12.04 1.48 0.60
N ALA A 146 12.44 0.53 -0.24
CA ALA A 146 13.83 0.35 -0.62
C ALA A 146 14.36 1.60 -1.36
N THR A 147 13.62 2.07 -2.38
CA THR A 147 13.98 3.29 -3.11
C THR A 147 14.02 4.52 -2.22
N LYS A 148 13.06 4.67 -1.28
CA LYS A 148 13.10 5.74 -0.28
C LYS A 148 14.41 5.74 0.48
N LYS A 149 14.78 4.58 1.05
CA LYS A 149 15.99 4.44 1.85
C LYS A 149 17.22 4.81 1.03
N GLU A 150 17.35 4.27 -0.19
CA GLU A 150 18.49 4.56 -1.05
C GLU A 150 18.56 6.03 -1.46
N LEU A 151 17.43 6.68 -1.76
CA LEU A 151 17.36 8.11 -2.04
C LEU A 151 17.80 8.94 -0.83
N PHE A 152 17.32 8.62 0.37
CA PHE A 152 17.71 9.31 1.60
C PHE A 152 19.21 9.15 1.87
N ASP A 153 19.72 7.92 1.90
CA ASP A 153 21.13 7.61 2.11
C ASP A 153 22.03 8.34 1.08
N TYR A 154 21.53 8.49 -0.15
CA TYR A 154 22.23 9.22 -1.20
C TYR A 154 22.22 10.74 -0.96
N THR A 155 21.06 11.32 -0.65
CA THR A 155 20.94 12.76 -0.38
C THR A 155 21.75 13.19 0.85
N GLU A 156 21.83 12.37 1.89
CA GLU A 156 22.66 12.65 3.07
C GLU A 156 24.16 12.73 2.72
N ARG A 157 24.63 11.93 1.77
CA ARG A 157 26.03 11.99 1.30
C ARG A 157 26.33 13.24 0.48
N LEU A 158 25.33 13.82 -0.18
CA LEU A 158 25.49 15.03 -0.97
C LEU A 158 25.41 16.31 -0.14
N LEU A 159 24.65 16.30 0.95
CA LEU A 159 24.58 17.43 1.85
C LEU A 159 25.92 17.55 2.59
N PRO A 160 26.66 18.66 2.44
CA PRO A 160 27.86 18.87 3.24
C PRO A 160 27.43 18.86 4.72
N THR A 161 28.02 17.97 5.51
CA THR A 161 27.86 18.00 6.97
C THR A 161 28.34 19.37 7.45
N SER A 162 27.40 20.28 7.68
CA SER A 162 27.64 21.54 8.38
C SER A 162 28.20 21.18 9.75
N LYS A 163 29.52 21.26 9.91
CA LYS A 163 30.18 21.32 11.21
C LYS A 163 30.13 22.73 11.76
#